data_AF-A0A6J4VS52-F1
#
_entry.id   AF-A0A6J4VS52-F1
#
_cell.length_a   1.000
_cell.length_b   1.000
_cell.length_c   1.000
_cell.angle_alpha   90.00
_cell.angle_beta   90.00
_cell.angle_gamma   90.00
#
_symmetry.space_group_name_H-M   'P 1'
#
loop_
_entity.id
_entity.type
_entity.pdbx_description
1 polymer ?
#
loop_
_entity_poly.entity_id
_entity_poly.type
_entity_poly.pdbx_seq_one_letter_code
_entity_poly.pdbx_strand_id
1 'polypeptide(L)'
;MTNVDHPPEVDPDILFQIGSTTKTVTVTAAMRLVEAGKLDLDTTMRASWGVNLRDQVRTGSPTVAVHGVYAHPDPDAQPDSDY
;
A
#
# COMPACT_ATOMS: atom_id res chain seq x y z
N MET A 1 -9.28 -11.12 15.79
CA MET A 1 -9.40 -12.19 14.78
C MET A 1 -10.88 -12.31 14.44
N THR A 2 -11.26 -12.07 13.19
CA THR A 2 -12.61 -12.40 12.69
C THR A 2 -12.58 -13.84 12.22
N ASN A 3 -13.43 -14.69 12.79
CA ASN A 3 -13.53 -16.09 12.43
C ASN A 3 -14.29 -16.22 11.10
N VAL A 4 -13.73 -16.93 10.12
CA VAL A 4 -14.34 -17.14 8.79
C VAL A 4 -15.49 -18.16 8.86
N ASP A 5 -15.45 -19.09 9.81
CA ASP A 5 -16.41 -20.20 9.92
C ASP A 5 -17.75 -19.76 10.54
N HIS A 6 -17.76 -18.58 11.20
CA HIS A 6 -18.96 -17.90 11.71
C HIS A 6 -18.67 -16.39 11.79
N PRO A 7 -18.86 -15.63 10.70
CA PRO A 7 -18.66 -14.20 10.74
C PRO A 7 -19.76 -13.57 11.62
N PRO A 8 -19.40 -12.79 12.65
CA PRO A 8 -20.39 -12.02 13.40
C PRO A 8 -21.08 -11.02 12.47
N GLU A 9 -22.36 -10.72 12.75
CA GLU A 9 -23.07 -9.65 12.04
C GLU A 9 -22.31 -8.33 12.17
N VAL A 10 -22.16 -7.62 11.04
CA VAL A 10 -21.45 -6.34 11.00
C VAL A 10 -22.40 -5.23 11.42
N ASP A 11 -22.12 -4.63 12.57
CA ASP A 11 -22.83 -3.48 13.13
C ASP A 11 -21.98 -2.19 12.99
N PRO A 12 -22.59 -0.99 12.89
CA PRO A 12 -21.85 0.27 12.75
C PRO A 12 -20.87 0.60 13.88
N ASP A 13 -21.04 0.02 15.09
CA ASP A 13 -20.15 0.26 16.22
C ASP A 13 -18.91 -0.66 16.22
N ILE A 14 -18.80 -1.59 15.24
CA ILE A 14 -17.65 -2.49 15.12
C ILE A 14 -16.45 -1.77 14.51
N LEU A 15 -15.30 -1.88 15.18
CA LEU A 15 -14.04 -1.29 14.72
C LEU A 15 -13.23 -2.26 13.85
N PHE A 16 -12.74 -1.76 12.72
CA PHE A 16 -11.87 -2.49 11.79
C PHE A 16 -10.50 -1.81 11.65
N GLN A 17 -9.44 -2.58 11.43
CA GLN A 17 -8.18 -2.02 10.95
C GLN A 17 -8.33 -1.63 9.47
N ILE A 18 -8.25 -0.32 9.20
CA ILE A 18 -8.42 0.24 7.84
C ILE A 18 -7.09 0.36 7.06
N GLY A 19 -5.97 -0.03 7.68
CA GLY A 19 -4.66 -0.06 7.04
C GLY A 19 -4.23 1.29 6.45
N SER A 20 -3.91 1.29 5.15
CA SER A 20 -3.40 2.49 4.47
C SER A 20 -4.39 3.65 4.41
N THR A 21 -5.69 3.43 4.63
CA THR A 21 -6.67 4.53 4.73
C THR A 21 -6.33 5.49 5.87
N THR A 22 -5.65 5.01 6.93
CA THR A 22 -5.13 5.86 8.02
C THR A 22 -4.17 6.94 7.51
N LYS A 23 -3.44 6.71 6.41
CA LYS A 23 -2.47 7.68 5.87
C LYS A 23 -3.12 9.01 5.52
N THR A 24 -4.37 9.01 5.04
CA THR A 24 -5.08 10.26 4.72
C THR A 24 -5.15 11.15 5.95
N VAL A 25 -5.58 10.58 7.09
CA VAL A 25 -5.67 11.30 8.36
C VAL A 25 -4.28 11.72 8.85
N THR A 26 -3.28 10.82 8.75
CA THR A 26 -1.89 11.12 9.14
C THR A 26 -1.31 12.28 8.34
N VAL A 27 -1.48 12.29 7.02
CA VAL A 27 -0.98 13.35 6.14
C VAL A 27 -1.70 14.66 6.46
N THR A 28 -3.01 14.65 6.66
CA THR A 28 -3.74 15.87 7.07
C THR A 28 -3.20 16.44 8.38
N ALA A 29 -2.97 15.60 9.39
CA ALA A 29 -2.38 16.05 10.65
C ALA A 29 -0.97 16.61 10.45
N ALA A 30 -0.14 15.97 9.61
CA ALA A 30 1.18 16.48 9.25
C ALA A 30 1.11 17.83 8.54
N MET A 31 0.18 18.03 7.59
CA MET A 31 0.02 19.32 6.91
C MET A 31 -0.37 20.45 7.87
N ARG A 32 -1.16 20.16 8.92
CA ARG A 32 -1.44 21.15 9.98
C ARG A 32 -0.18 21.57 10.74
N LEU A 33 0.77 20.65 10.93
CA LEU A 33 2.05 20.97 11.54
C LEU A 33 2.94 21.79 10.61
N VAL A 34 2.89 21.53 9.30
CA VAL A 34 3.59 22.33 8.29
C VAL A 34 3.06 23.76 8.25
N GLU A 35 1.73 23.91 8.19
CA GLU A 35 1.06 25.21 8.24
C GLU A 35 1.42 25.99 9.51
N ALA A 36 1.55 25.30 10.65
CA ALA A 36 1.96 25.90 11.92
C ALA A 36 3.48 26.19 12.02
N GLY A 37 4.27 25.89 10.99
CA GLY A 37 5.74 26.05 11.00
C GLY A 37 6.46 25.11 11.96
N LYS A 38 5.81 24.02 12.39
CA LYS A 38 6.34 23.05 13.36
C LYS A 38 6.94 21.82 12.69
N LEU A 39 6.69 21.63 11.40
CA LEU A 39 7.23 20.56 10.60
C LEU A 39 7.69 21.14 9.26
N ASP A 40 8.91 20.81 8.87
CA ASP A 40 9.45 21.09 7.54
C ASP A 40 9.60 19.77 6.78
N LEU A 41 8.94 19.65 5.63
CA LEU A 41 8.94 18.44 4.80
C LEU A 41 10.20 18.31 3.94
N ASP A 42 10.91 19.41 3.71
CA ASP A 42 12.12 19.44 2.88
C ASP A 42 13.37 19.11 3.72
N THR A 43 13.27 19.21 5.04
CA THR A 43 14.33 18.80 5.96
C THR A 43 14.34 17.28 6.15
N THR A 44 15.49 16.66 5.90
CA THR A 44 15.67 15.22 6.15
C THR A 44 15.45 14.87 7.62
N MET A 45 14.79 13.74 7.90
CA MET A 45 14.53 13.29 9.29
C MET A 45 15.81 13.17 10.14
N ARG A 46 16.95 12.84 9.51
CA ARG A 46 18.26 12.81 10.18
C ARG A 46 18.67 14.20 10.68
N ALA A 47 18.48 15.22 9.85
CA ALA A 47 18.87 16.59 10.20
C ALA A 47 17.99 17.15 11.33
N SER A 48 16.69 16.84 11.32
CA SER A 48 15.74 17.39 12.30
C SER A 48 15.60 16.54 13.57
N TRP A 49 15.83 15.22 13.50
CA TRP A 49 15.53 14.30 14.62
C TRP A 49 16.66 13.29 14.92
N GLY A 50 17.81 13.37 14.24
CA GLY A 50 18.93 12.45 14.43
C GLY A 50 18.62 10.99 14.07
N VAL A 51 17.49 10.72 13.42
CA VAL A 51 17.07 9.36 13.06
C VAL A 51 17.93 8.84 11.91
N ASN A 52 18.55 7.68 12.11
CA ASN A 52 19.29 6.97 11.07
C ASN A 52 18.37 5.92 10.41
N LEU A 53 17.69 6.33 9.34
CA LEU A 53 16.93 5.42 8.48
C LEU A 53 17.90 4.81 7.47
N ARG A 54 18.01 3.48 7.47
CA ARG A 54 18.71 2.75 6.40
C ARG A 54 17.79 2.69 5.18
N ASP A 55 18.22 3.31 4.08
CA ASP A 55 17.53 3.18 2.80
C ASP A 55 17.70 1.74 2.28
N GLN A 56 16.61 0.97 2.28
CA GLN A 56 16.54 -0.28 1.51
C GLN A 56 16.26 0.10 0.05
N VAL A 57 17.28 0.58 -0.67
CA VAL A 57 17.20 0.69 -2.13
C VAL A 57 17.20 -0.73 -2.68
N ARG A 58 16.03 -1.21 -3.09
CA ARG A 58 15.95 -2.40 -3.94
C ARG A 58 16.43 -1.99 -5.33
N THR A 59 17.74 -2.09 -5.57
CA THR A 59 18.32 -1.92 -6.90
C THR A 59 17.94 -3.13 -7.74
N GLY A 60 16.80 -3.02 -8.42
CA GLY A 60 16.35 -4.00 -9.39
C GLY A 60 15.15 -3.41 -10.09
N SER A 61 15.37 -2.77 -11.24
CA SER A 61 14.29 -2.38 -12.16
C SER A 61 13.44 -3.61 -12.46
N PRO A 62 12.15 -3.66 -12.09
CA PRO A 62 11.24 -4.53 -12.78
C PRO A 62 10.76 -3.74 -13.99
N THR A 63 11.51 -3.80 -15.09
CA THR A 63 10.86 -3.65 -16.40
C THR A 63 10.10 -4.95 -16.65
N VAL A 64 9.00 -5.16 -15.93
CA VAL A 64 7.94 -6.06 -16.38
C VAL A 64 7.09 -5.19 -17.29
N ALA A 65 7.17 -5.44 -18.59
CA ALA A 65 6.25 -4.84 -19.54
C ALA A 65 4.81 -5.11 -19.06
N VAL A 66 3.98 -4.07 -19.07
CA VAL A 66 2.56 -4.09 -18.62
C VAL A 66 1.67 -4.98 -19.50
N HIS A 67 2.24 -5.78 -20.39
CA HIS A 67 1.54 -6.68 -21.30
C HIS A 67 1.80 -8.16 -20.94
N GLY A 68 1.54 -8.55 -19.70
CA GLY A 68 1.75 -9.93 -19.25
C GLY A 68 1.17 -10.28 -17.89
N VAL A 69 0.19 -9.53 -17.39
CA VAL A 69 -0.35 -9.72 -16.02
C VAL A 69 -1.70 -10.46 -15.99
N TYR A 70 -2.24 -10.87 -17.14
CA TYR A 70 -3.40 -11.78 -17.18
C TYR A 70 -3.16 -12.88 -18.22
N ALA A 71 -2.48 -13.94 -17.82
CA ALA A 71 -2.58 -15.23 -18.48
C ALA A 71 -2.74 -16.28 -17.38
N HIS A 72 -3.99 -16.58 -17.02
CA HIS A 72 -4.30 -17.91 -16.52
C HIS A 72 -4.36 -18.80 -17.76
N PRO A 73 -3.40 -19.71 -17.99
CA PRO A 73 -3.54 -20.66 -19.08
C PRO A 73 -4.74 -21.54 -18.77
N ASP A 74 -5.73 -21.52 -19.66
CA ASP A 74 -6.83 -22.48 -19.65
C ASP A 74 -6.24 -23.87 -19.94
N PRO A 75 -6.30 -24.83 -19.00
CA PRO A 75 -5.72 -26.16 -19.19
C PRO A 75 -6.43 -26.98 -20.28
N ASP A 76 -7.61 -26.55 -20.71
CA ASP A 76 -8.45 -27.27 -21.68
C ASP A 76 -8.51 -26.59 -23.05
N ALA A 77 -7.65 -25.60 -23.31
CA ALA A 77 -7.53 -24.95 -24.61
C ALA A 77 -6.97 -25.94 -25.66
N GLN A 78 -7.86 -26.71 -26.26
CA GLN A 78 -7.61 -27.51 -27.45
C GLN A 78 -7.23 -26.55 -28.60
N PRO A 79 -6.12 -26.79 -29.34
CA PRO A 79 -5.75 -25.93 -30.46
C PRO A 79 -6.84 -26.00 -31.54
N ASP A 80 -7.40 -24.84 -31.89
CA ASP A 80 -8.30 -24.71 -33.04
C ASP A 80 -7.56 -25.17 -34.31
N SER A 81 -8.17 -26.14 -34.98
CA SER A 81 -7.77 -26.64 -36.29
C SER A 81 -8.02 -25.56 -37.36
N ASP A 82 -7.03 -25.37 -38.21
CA ASP A 82 -7.05 -24.67 -39.51
C ASP A 82 -7.09 -23.14 -39.53
N TYR A 83 -5.92 -22.51 -39.70
CA TYR A 83 -5.40 -22.11 -41.02
C TYR A 83 -3.89 -21.79 -40.97
#